data_AF-A0A6M0BKW6-F1
#
_entry.id   AF-A0A6M0BKW6-F1
#
_cell.length_a   1.000
_cell.length_b   1.000
_cell.length_c   1.000
_cell.angle_alpha   90.00
_cell.angle_beta   90.00
_cell.angle_gamma   90.00
#
_symmetry.space_group_name_H-M   'P 1'
#
loop_
_entity.id
_entity.type
_entity.pdbx_description
1 polymer ?
#
loop_
_entity_poly.entity_id
_entity_poly.type
_entity_poly.pdbx_seq_one_letter_code
_entity_poly.pdbx_strand_id
1 'polypeptide(L)'
;LKNLGWARLKQNRYAEAKRHLQDAINLDNTKAPAYCLLAQVLEEAGEKNTARIMNNWKSCLGYASHYSIDEDKWIDQARQRLEAELNKQLPNKQ
;
A
#
# COMPACT_ATOMS: atom_id res chain seq x y z
N LEU A 1 3.54 13.30 -7.49
CA LEU A 1 3.47 13.20 -6.00
C LEU A 1 3.87 11.83 -5.44
N LYS A 2 3.47 10.71 -6.07
CA LYS A 2 3.96 9.34 -5.75
C LYS A 2 5.46 9.26 -5.45
N ASN A 3 6.31 9.73 -6.37
CA ASN A 3 7.77 9.57 -6.25
C ASN A 3 8.35 10.36 -5.05
N LEU A 4 7.78 11.51 -4.73
CA LEU A 4 8.17 12.28 -3.54
C LEU A 4 7.73 11.55 -2.25
N GLY A 5 6.52 10.99 -2.25
CA GLY A 5 6.05 10.11 -1.18
C GLY A 5 6.97 8.93 -0.94
N TRP A 6 7.40 8.25 -2.02
CA TRP A 6 8.37 7.15 -1.95
C TRP A 6 9.73 7.61 -1.41
N ALA A 7 10.26 8.74 -1.87
CA ALA A 7 11.52 9.28 -1.37
C ALA A 7 11.46 9.58 0.14
N ARG A 8 10.34 10.13 0.62
CA ARG A 8 10.13 10.38 2.05
C ARG A 8 9.96 9.11 2.87
N LEU A 9 9.30 8.08 2.32
CA LEU A 9 9.25 6.74 2.93
C LEU A 9 10.67 6.22 3.17
N LYS A 10 11.54 6.26 2.14
CA LYS A 10 12.94 5.80 2.27
C LYS A 10 13.80 6.62 3.23
N GLN A 11 13.35 7.81 3.61
CA GLN A 11 13.98 8.65 4.64
C GLN A 11 13.39 8.43 6.04
N ASN A 12 12.48 7.45 6.22
CA ASN A 12 11.70 7.22 7.44
C ASN A 12 10.84 8.44 7.84
N ARG A 13 10.55 9.35 6.90
CA ARG A 13 9.77 10.57 7.13
C ARG A 13 8.29 10.29 6.87
N TYR A 14 7.71 9.42 7.68
CA TYR A 14 6.39 8.82 7.42
C TYR A 14 5.25 9.84 7.32
N ALA A 15 5.25 10.89 8.14
CA ALA A 15 4.21 11.93 8.10
C ALA A 15 4.17 12.67 6.74
N GLU A 16 5.34 12.98 6.18
CA GLU A 16 5.45 13.63 4.88
C GLU A 16 5.17 12.67 3.74
N ALA A 17 5.67 11.44 3.83
CA ALA A 17 5.38 10.39 2.86
C ALA A 17 3.87 10.20 2.71
N LYS A 18 3.17 10.07 3.85
CA LYS A 18 1.71 9.94 3.91
C LYS A 18 1.01 11.13 3.26
N ARG A 19 1.41 12.37 3.56
CA ARG A 19 0.81 13.57 2.95
C ARG A 19 0.93 13.54 1.43
N HIS A 20 2.14 13.35 0.90
CA HIS A 20 2.37 13.35 -0.53
C HIS A 20 1.66 12.20 -1.26
N LEU A 21 1.53 11.03 -0.62
CA LEU A 21 0.81 9.90 -1.19
C LEU A 21 -0.70 10.12 -1.17
N GLN A 22 -1.24 10.73 -0.12
CA GLN A 22 -2.65 11.12 -0.07
C GLN A 22 -2.97 12.18 -1.13
N ASP A 23 -2.09 13.16 -1.32
CA ASP A 23 -2.25 14.15 -2.39
C ASP A 23 -2.17 13.49 -3.78
N ALA A 24 -1.30 12.49 -3.96
CA ALA A 24 -1.23 11.72 -5.21
C ALA A 24 -2.54 10.97 -5.49
N ILE A 25 -3.15 10.36 -4.48
CA ILE A 25 -4.44 9.68 -4.56
C ILE A 25 -5.57 10.67 -4.87
N ASN A 26 -5.54 11.86 -4.28
CA ASN A 26 -6.55 12.90 -4.54
C ASN A 26 -6.49 13.43 -5.97
N LEU A 27 -5.29 13.49 -6.56
CA LEU A 27 -5.09 13.89 -7.96
C LEU A 27 -5.49 12.79 -8.94
N ASP A 28 -5.18 11.54 -8.62
CA ASP A 28 -5.51 10.37 -9.42
C ASP A 28 -5.82 9.19 -8.49
N ASN A 29 -7.12 8.94 -8.31
CA ASN A 29 -7.63 7.88 -7.44
C ASN A 29 -7.45 6.47 -8.04
N THR A 30 -6.91 6.36 -9.25
CA THR A 30 -6.54 5.09 -9.88
C THR A 30 -5.02 4.87 -9.88
N LYS A 31 -4.24 5.76 -9.25
CA LYS A 31 -2.78 5.62 -9.18
C LYS A 31 -2.39 4.51 -8.19
N ALA A 32 -2.39 3.26 -8.65
CA ALA A 32 -2.07 2.08 -7.83
C ALA A 32 -0.82 2.24 -6.95
N PRO A 33 0.32 2.73 -7.47
CA PRO A 33 1.53 2.92 -6.68
C PRO A 33 1.36 3.81 -5.46
N ALA A 34 0.47 4.81 -5.52
CA ALA A 34 0.23 5.70 -4.39
C ALA A 34 -0.41 4.96 -3.22
N TYR A 35 -1.35 4.06 -3.51
CA TYR A 35 -1.95 3.17 -2.51
C TYR A 35 -0.94 2.14 -1.97
N CYS A 36 -0.14 1.52 -2.85
CA CYS A 36 0.87 0.53 -2.44
C CYS A 36 1.90 1.13 -1.47
N LEU A 37 2.37 2.34 -1.78
CA LEU A 37 3.33 3.06 -0.95
C LEU A 37 2.68 3.57 0.34
N LEU A 38 1.41 3.98 0.30
CA LEU A 38 0.71 4.43 1.50
C LEU A 38 0.51 3.26 2.47
N ALA A 39 0.21 2.06 1.98
CA ALA A 39 0.16 0.85 2.81
C ALA A 39 1.51 0.60 3.52
N GLN A 40 2.63 0.66 2.79
CA GLN A 40 3.98 0.52 3.36
C GLN A 40 4.29 1.58 4.41
N VAL A 41 3.96 2.85 4.13
CA VAL A 41 4.15 3.94 5.11
C VAL A 41 3.36 3.68 6.39
N LEU A 42 2.12 3.20 6.29
CA LEU A 42 1.30 2.93 7.46
C LEU A 42 1.86 1.76 8.28
N GLU A 43 2.33 0.70 7.63
CA GLU A 43 2.98 -0.44 8.29
C GLU A 43 4.28 -0.02 8.99
N GLU A 44 5.18 0.70 8.31
CA GLU A 44 6.47 1.15 8.86
C GLU A 44 6.31 2.22 9.94
N ALA A 45 5.24 3.02 9.89
CA ALA A 45 4.91 3.99 10.93
C ALA A 45 4.23 3.36 12.16
N GLY A 46 3.93 2.06 12.14
CA GLY A 46 3.27 1.37 13.25
C GLY A 46 1.78 1.72 13.40
N GLU A 47 1.09 2.07 12.31
CA GLU A 47 -0.36 2.27 12.31
C GLU A 47 -1.07 1.00 12.82
N LYS A 48 -1.99 1.17 13.78
CA LYS A 48 -2.69 0.05 14.42
C LYS A 48 -3.99 -0.31 13.72
N ASN A 49 -4.51 0.57 12.87
CA ASN A 49 -5.72 0.31 12.11
C ASN A 49 -5.43 -0.63 10.93
N THR A 50 -5.50 -1.95 11.17
CA THR A 50 -5.29 -2.98 10.16
C THR A 50 -6.22 -2.81 8.95
N ALA A 51 -7.50 -2.47 9.18
CA ALA A 51 -8.45 -2.27 8.09
C ALA A 51 -8.01 -1.15 7.13
N ARG A 52 -7.46 -0.06 7.67
CA ARG A 52 -6.90 1.04 6.87
C ARG A 52 -5.72 0.57 6.02
N ILE A 53 -4.79 -0.21 6.59
CA ILE A 53 -3.64 -0.74 5.86
C ILE A 53 -4.12 -1.67 4.74
N MET A 54 -5.01 -2.62 5.07
CA MET A 54 -5.51 -3.61 4.13
C MET A 54 -6.34 -2.98 3.02
N ASN A 55 -7.11 -1.93 3.28
CA ASN A 55 -7.83 -1.20 2.23
C ASN A 55 -6.85 -0.57 1.23
N ASN A 56 -5.70 -0.07 1.68
CA ASN A 56 -4.68 0.44 0.75
C ASN A 56 -4.02 -0.69 -0.06
N TRP A 57 -3.76 -1.85 0.53
CA TRP A 57 -3.29 -3.02 -0.23
C TRP A 57 -4.32 -3.54 -1.24
N LYS A 58 -5.62 -3.51 -0.91
CA LYS A 58 -6.71 -3.84 -1.84
C LYS A 58 -6.75 -2.88 -3.01
N SER A 59 -6.70 -1.57 -2.76
CA SER A 59 -6.67 -0.56 -3.83
C SER A 59 -5.40 -0.63 -4.67
N CYS A 60 -4.25 -0.90 -4.04
CA CYS A 60 -2.99 -1.17 -4.73
C CYS A 60 -3.17 -2.31 -5.74
N LEU A 61 -3.69 -3.47 -5.31
CA LEU A 61 -3.90 -4.61 -6.20
C LEU A 61 -4.99 -4.34 -7.24
N GLY A 62 -6.07 -3.66 -6.87
CA GLY A 62 -7.21 -3.41 -7.75
C GLY A 62 -6.94 -2.45 -8.90
N TYR A 63 -6.01 -1.50 -8.71
CA TYR A 63 -5.63 -0.53 -9.74
C TYR A 63 -4.32 -0.87 -10.46
N ALA A 64 -3.51 -1.79 -9.92
CA ALA A 64 -2.22 -2.13 -10.51
C ALA A 64 -2.40 -2.87 -11.82
N SER A 65 -1.45 -2.66 -12.74
CA SER A 65 -1.41 -3.37 -14.01
C SER A 65 -0.14 -4.20 -14.12
N HIS A 66 -0.31 -5.50 -14.43
CA HIS A 66 0.82 -6.42 -14.70
C HIS A 66 1.61 -6.07 -15.98
N TYR A 67 1.14 -5.11 -16.77
CA TYR A 67 1.90 -4.57 -17.89
C TYR A 67 2.90 -3.48 -17.46
N SER A 68 2.82 -3.01 -16.20
CA SER A 68 3.79 -2.10 -15.61
C SER A 68 4.78 -2.90 -14.75
N ILE A 69 5.99 -3.13 -15.30
CA ILE A 69 7.05 -3.90 -14.62
C ILE A 69 7.39 -3.30 -13.23
N ASP A 70 7.28 -1.98 -13.08
CA ASP A 70 7.47 -1.29 -11.81
C ASP A 70 6.43 -1.67 -10.74
N GLU A 71 5.25 -2.15 -11.16
CA GLU A 71 4.13 -2.48 -10.28
C GLU A 71 4.09 -3.97 -9.89
N ASP A 72 4.75 -4.86 -10.64
CA ASP A 72 4.79 -6.31 -10.34
C ASP A 72 5.21 -6.60 -8.90
N LYS A 73 6.26 -5.93 -8.42
CA LYS A 73 6.72 -6.08 -7.03
C LYS A 73 5.63 -5.69 -6.03
N TRP A 74 4.87 -4.63 -6.32
CA TRP A 74 3.80 -4.18 -5.43
C TRP A 74 2.57 -5.08 -5.50
N ILE A 75 2.29 -5.67 -6.66
CA ILE A 75 1.25 -6.70 -6.82
C ILE A 75 1.55 -7.89 -5.92
N ASP A 76 2.78 -8.41 -5.96
CA ASP A 76 3.19 -9.55 -5.13
C ASP A 76 3.11 -9.23 -3.63
N GLN A 77 3.59 -8.05 -3.24
CA GLN A 77 3.48 -7.60 -1.84
C GLN A 77 2.02 -7.47 -1.40
N ALA A 78 1.16 -6.88 -2.23
CA ALA A 78 -0.25 -6.73 -1.91
C ALA A 78 -0.92 -8.10 -1.71
N ARG A 79 -0.65 -9.07 -2.59
CA ARG A 79 -1.17 -10.44 -2.48
C ARG A 79 -0.74 -11.10 -1.17
N GLN A 80 0.56 -11.07 -0.85
CA GLN A 80 1.09 -11.66 0.38
C GLN A 80 0.42 -11.06 1.63
N ARG A 81 0.23 -9.74 1.67
CA ARG A 81 -0.37 -9.06 2.83
C ARG A 81 -1.85 -9.39 2.98
N LEU A 82 -2.59 -9.43 1.89
CA LEU A 82 -4.01 -9.75 1.89
C LEU A 82 -4.27 -11.22 2.25
N GLU A 83 -3.44 -12.14 1.74
CA GLU A 83 -3.51 -13.55 2.09
C GLU A 83 -3.17 -13.79 3.57
N ALA A 84 -2.10 -13.16 4.07
CA ALA A 84 -1.72 -13.25 5.49
C ALA A 84 -2.83 -12.72 6.41
N GLU A 85 -3.52 -11.65 6.03
CA GLU A 85 -4.65 -11.13 6.78
C GLU A 85 -5.86 -12.09 6.74
N LEU A 86 -6.17 -12.65 5.57
CA LEU A 86 -7.25 -13.63 5.43
C LEU A 86 -7.00 -14.86 6.32
N ASN A 87 -5.77 -15.37 6.34
CA ASN A 87 -5.39 -16.52 7.14
C ASN A 87 -5.47 -16.26 8.64
N LYS A 88 -5.24 -15.02 9.10
CA LYS A 88 -5.46 -14.64 10.51
C LYS A 88 -6.94 -14.66 10.89
N GLN A 89 -7.82 -14.30 9.95
CA GLN A 89 -9.27 -14.24 10.17
C GLN A 89 -9.92 -15.64 10.11
N LEU A 90 -9.26 -16.60 9.47
CA LEU A 90 -9.70 -17.99 9.36
C LEU A 90 -8.64 -18.94 9.92
N PRO A 91 -8.44 -18.97 11.26
CA PRO A 91 -7.52 -19.91 11.88
C PRO A 91 -8.10 -21.33 11.78
N ASN A 92 -7.81 -22.00 10.67
CA ASN A 92 -8.06 -23.41 10.36
C ASN A 92 -9.52 -23.87 10.28
N LYS A 93 -9.96 -24.21 9.06
CA LYS A 93 -10.72 -25.45 8.85
C LYS A 93 -9.68 -26.56 8.67
N GLN A 94 -9.31 -27.23 9.77
CA GLN A 94 -8.73 -28.57 9.70
C GLN A 94 -9.80 -29.55 9.21
#